data_AF-A0A497BX01-F1
#
_entry.id   AF-A0A497BX01-F1
#
_cell.length_a   1.000
_cell.length_b   1.000
_cell.length_c   1.000
_cell.angle_alpha   90.00
_cell.angle_beta   90.00
_cell.angle_gamma   90.00
#
_symmetry.space_group_name_H-M   'P 1'
#
loop_
_entity.id
_entity.type
_entity.pdbx_description
1 polymer ?
#
loop_
_entity_poly.entity_id
_entity_poly.type
_entity_poly.pdbx_seq_one_letter_code
_entity_poly.pdbx_strand_id
1 'polypeptide(L)'
;MTVQSVAEAAFDEAEVAIMQTMADQVAVAIDNARLFAEAQSTLGEMEATQQRYLGRAWAEYVLGAEKTDYETKLPGVAPLGDAVLPEIRRVVEQQGAVMLDGDGSGEGGRSALVAPITLRGKIIGALGIHDDAGTRQWAADDVVLIDAVAERLALAVDNLRLLDETQRRAATERLTAEVTARVRETLDVETVLKTAVDEIYQALGLEKVAIRLATGEADEEPVSQDLATVDWRGQTPPEEVV
;
A
#
# COMPACT_ATOMS: atom_id res chain seq x y z
N MET A 1 3.41 51.22 -0.10
CA MET A 1 3.32 52.32 0.89
C MET A 1 3.54 53.61 0.13
N THR A 2 2.64 54.60 0.20
CA THR A 2 2.85 55.91 -0.44
C THR A 2 2.90 56.97 0.64
N VAL A 3 4.03 57.66 0.75
CA VAL A 3 4.23 58.80 1.64
C VAL A 3 4.22 60.05 0.77
N GLN A 4 3.25 60.95 0.98
CA GLN A 4 3.19 62.24 0.30
C GLN A 4 3.51 63.36 1.29
N SER A 5 4.45 64.22 0.91
CA SER A 5 4.77 65.47 1.61
C SER A 5 4.49 66.66 0.68
N VAL A 6 3.99 67.76 1.24
CA VAL A 6 3.56 68.99 0.54
C VAL A 6 4.61 70.11 0.57
N ALA A 7 5.87 69.80 0.87
CA ALA A 7 6.99 70.77 0.87
C ALA A 7 8.08 70.39 -0.15
N GLU A 8 8.63 71.39 -0.87
CA GLU A 8 9.76 71.23 -1.80
C GLU A 8 11.02 70.81 -1.01
N ALA A 9 11.66 69.71 -1.44
CA ALA A 9 12.83 69.08 -0.80
C ALA A 9 12.60 68.43 0.59
N ALA A 10 11.40 67.87 0.84
CA ALA A 10 11.02 67.31 2.14
C ALA A 10 11.61 65.93 2.52
N PHE A 11 12.46 65.33 1.69
CA PHE A 11 13.11 64.04 2.00
C PHE A 11 14.59 64.10 1.62
N ASP A 12 15.46 63.73 2.56
CA ASP A 12 16.89 63.56 2.28
C ASP A 12 17.20 62.15 1.70
N GLU A 13 18.38 61.96 1.11
CA GLU A 13 18.77 60.65 0.55
C GLU A 13 18.79 59.53 1.60
N ALA A 14 19.00 59.86 2.88
CA ALA A 14 19.03 58.88 3.96
C ALA A 14 17.62 58.37 4.31
N GLU A 15 16.61 59.24 4.31
CA GLU A 15 15.21 58.89 4.53
C GLU A 15 14.65 58.02 3.39
N VAL A 16 15.04 58.29 2.14
CA VAL A 16 14.69 57.45 0.99
C VAL A 16 15.33 56.06 1.13
N ALA A 17 16.60 55.98 1.52
CA ALA A 17 17.30 54.70 1.72
C ALA A 17 16.70 53.87 2.86
N ILE A 18 16.28 54.51 3.95
CA ILE A 18 15.59 53.84 5.07
C ILE A 18 14.23 53.30 4.62
N MET A 19 13.45 54.10 3.89
CA MET A 19 12.15 53.67 3.37
C MET A 19 12.27 52.53 2.36
N GLN A 20 13.29 52.53 1.51
CA GLN A 20 13.58 51.40 0.61
C GLN A 20 13.96 50.14 1.39
N THR A 21 14.83 50.27 2.40
CA THR A 21 15.20 49.14 3.26
C THR A 21 13.98 48.56 3.99
N MET A 22 13.10 49.42 4.50
CA MET A 22 11.85 48.97 5.13
C MET A 22 10.89 48.33 4.12
N ALA A 23 10.78 48.88 2.91
CA ALA A 23 9.96 48.29 1.86
C ALA A 23 10.48 46.90 1.46
N ASP A 24 11.79 46.72 1.33
CA ASP A 24 12.42 45.43 1.05
C ASP A 24 12.19 44.44 2.21
N GLN A 25 12.34 44.88 3.46
CA GLN A 25 12.08 44.04 4.63
C GLN A 25 10.60 43.62 4.73
N VAL A 26 9.67 44.53 4.44
CA VAL A 26 8.23 44.22 4.42
C VAL A 26 7.89 43.28 3.28
N ALA A 27 8.48 43.45 2.09
CA ALA A 27 8.27 42.53 0.97
C ALA A 27 8.70 41.11 1.32
N VAL A 28 9.90 40.93 1.90
CA VAL A 28 10.38 39.63 2.37
C VAL A 28 9.48 39.05 3.46
N ALA A 29 9.00 39.86 4.40
CA ALA A 29 8.11 39.40 5.45
C ALA A 29 6.75 38.90 4.90
N ILE A 30 6.19 39.60 3.89
CA ILE A 30 4.96 39.18 3.21
C ILE A 30 5.19 37.87 2.44
N ASP A 31 6.30 37.75 1.72
CA ASP A 31 6.65 36.52 1.00
C ASP A 31 6.84 35.35 1.97
N ASN A 32 7.53 35.56 3.08
CA ASN A 32 7.67 34.55 4.13
C ASN A 32 6.32 34.12 4.72
N ALA A 33 5.43 35.07 5.01
CA ALA A 33 4.10 34.77 5.53
C ALA A 33 3.26 33.96 4.51
N ARG A 34 3.35 34.31 3.22
CA ARG A 34 2.68 33.59 2.13
C ARG A 34 3.23 32.18 1.97
N LEU A 35 4.56 32.04 1.90
CA LEU A 35 5.23 30.74 1.77
C LEU A 35 4.91 29.83 2.96
N PHE A 36 4.88 30.39 4.18
CA PHE A 36 4.48 29.64 5.37
C PHE A 36 3.02 29.18 5.31
N ALA A 37 2.10 30.06 4.88
CA ALA A 37 0.70 29.70 4.70
C ALA A 37 0.51 28.61 3.63
N GLU A 38 1.24 28.69 2.52
CA GLU A 38 1.24 27.67 1.47
C GLU A 38 1.75 26.33 1.98
N ALA A 39 2.89 26.32 2.71
CA ALA A 39 3.43 25.11 3.32
C ALA A 39 2.45 24.46 4.31
N GLN A 40 1.78 25.25 5.15
CA GLN A 40 0.75 24.74 6.06
C GLN A 40 -0.45 24.15 5.32
N SER A 41 -0.90 24.80 4.24
CA SER A 41 -1.99 24.29 3.40
C SER A 41 -1.61 22.96 2.76
N THR A 42 -0.43 22.89 2.15
CA THR A 42 0.08 21.66 1.51
C THR A 42 0.21 20.52 2.52
N LEU A 43 0.73 20.79 3.72
CA LEU A 43 0.82 19.78 4.79
C LEU A 43 -0.56 19.26 5.17
N GLY A 44 -1.55 20.14 5.38
CA GLY A 44 -2.92 19.73 5.68
C GLY A 44 -3.55 18.88 4.58
N GLU A 45 -3.32 19.22 3.31
CA GLU A 45 -3.78 18.42 2.17
C GLU A 45 -3.12 17.02 2.11
N MET A 46 -1.81 16.96 2.39
CA MET A 46 -1.07 15.70 2.48
C MET A 46 -1.59 14.82 3.61
N GLU A 47 -1.78 15.36 4.81
CA GLU A 47 -2.32 14.65 5.97
C GLU A 47 -3.73 14.11 5.70
N ALA A 48 -4.62 14.94 5.16
CA ALA A 48 -5.98 14.53 4.81
C ALA A 48 -6.00 13.42 3.72
N THR A 49 -5.06 13.47 2.78
CA THR A 49 -4.91 12.43 1.75
C THR A 49 -4.38 11.13 2.35
N GLN A 50 -3.37 11.22 3.24
CA GLN A 50 -2.80 10.06 3.93
C GLN A 50 -3.84 9.36 4.81
N GLN A 51 -4.65 10.12 5.57
CA GLN A 51 -5.70 9.56 6.41
C GLN A 51 -6.80 8.87 5.58
N ARG A 52 -7.17 9.44 4.41
CA ARG A 52 -8.11 8.81 3.47
C ARG A 52 -7.55 7.50 2.90
N TYR A 53 -6.28 7.49 2.50
CA TYR A 53 -5.61 6.29 2.02
C TYR A 53 -5.58 5.19 3.08
N LEU A 54 -5.15 5.52 4.30
CA LEU A 54 -5.11 4.57 5.41
C LEU A 54 -6.51 4.00 5.71
N GLY A 55 -7.52 4.88 5.79
CA GLY A 55 -8.90 4.43 6.02
C GLY A 55 -9.39 3.44 4.97
N ARG A 56 -9.08 3.67 3.69
CA ARG A 56 -9.45 2.76 2.61
C ARG A 56 -8.69 1.44 2.68
N ALA A 57 -7.37 1.49 2.86
CA ALA A 57 -6.53 0.29 2.94
C ALA A 57 -6.95 -0.62 4.10
N TRP A 58 -7.26 -0.04 5.26
CA TRP A 58 -7.75 -0.79 6.42
C TRP A 58 -9.16 -1.34 6.21
N ALA A 59 -10.06 -0.58 5.58
CA ALA A 59 -11.40 -1.09 5.25
C ALA A 59 -11.34 -2.29 4.29
N GLU A 60 -10.51 -2.20 3.24
CA GLU A 60 -10.30 -3.29 2.28
C GLU A 60 -9.67 -4.53 2.96
N TYR A 61 -8.70 -4.32 3.84
CA TYR A 61 -8.07 -5.42 4.59
C TYR A 61 -9.04 -6.13 5.54
N VAL A 62 -9.81 -5.36 6.32
CA VAL A 62 -10.78 -5.89 7.30
C VAL A 62 -11.89 -6.68 6.61
N LEU A 63 -12.38 -6.21 5.45
CA LEU A 63 -13.39 -6.94 4.65
C LEU A 63 -12.91 -8.31 4.15
N GLY A 64 -11.60 -8.48 3.96
CA GLY A 64 -10.98 -9.73 3.50
C GLY A 64 -10.35 -10.57 4.60
N ALA A 65 -10.40 -10.13 5.86
CA ALA A 65 -9.82 -10.86 6.98
C ALA A 65 -10.84 -11.83 7.59
N GLU A 66 -10.41 -13.06 7.88
CA GLU A 66 -11.26 -14.09 8.49
C GLU A 66 -11.61 -13.76 9.95
N LYS A 67 -10.72 -13.02 10.64
CA LYS A 67 -10.89 -12.59 12.03
C LYS A 67 -10.31 -11.20 12.22
N THR A 68 -11.10 -10.28 12.74
CA THR A 68 -10.75 -8.85 12.86
C THR A 68 -10.74 -8.35 14.29
N ASP A 69 -11.16 -9.19 15.22
CA ASP A 69 -11.25 -8.94 16.65
C ASP A 69 -10.55 -10.07 17.44
N TYR A 70 -10.16 -9.76 18.66
CA TYR A 70 -9.66 -10.77 19.59
C TYR A 70 -10.12 -10.40 21.00
N GLU A 71 -10.76 -11.37 21.65
CA GLU A 71 -11.20 -11.24 23.04
C GLU A 71 -10.52 -12.32 23.90
N THR A 72 -10.10 -11.92 25.09
CA THR A 72 -9.71 -12.85 26.15
C THR A 72 -10.47 -12.53 27.43
N LYS A 73 -10.78 -13.55 28.20
CA LYS A 73 -11.63 -13.45 29.38
C LYS A 73 -11.16 -14.34 30.51
N LEU A 74 -11.49 -13.95 31.73
CA LEU A 74 -11.27 -14.78 32.91
C LEU A 74 -12.24 -15.99 32.89
N PRO A 75 -11.86 -17.12 33.51
CA PRO A 75 -12.76 -18.25 33.70
C PRO A 75 -14.05 -17.82 34.41
N GLY A 76 -15.21 -18.19 33.84
CA GLY A 76 -16.52 -17.85 34.41
C GLY A 76 -17.10 -16.50 33.98
N VAL A 77 -16.37 -15.69 33.20
CA VAL A 77 -16.89 -14.43 32.63
C VAL A 77 -17.51 -14.68 31.25
N ALA A 78 -18.63 -14.03 30.95
CA ALA A 78 -19.26 -14.08 29.63
C ALA A 78 -18.41 -13.31 28.61
N PRO A 79 -18.36 -13.73 27.33
CA PRO A 79 -17.69 -12.91 26.32
C PRO A 79 -18.49 -11.63 26.06
N LEU A 80 -17.82 -10.58 25.60
CA LEU A 80 -18.41 -9.31 25.20
C LEU A 80 -19.35 -9.47 24.00
N GLY A 81 -19.11 -10.49 23.17
CA GLY A 81 -19.91 -10.83 22.00
C GLY A 81 -19.68 -9.91 20.80
N ASP A 82 -20.41 -10.15 19.71
CA ASP A 82 -20.15 -9.50 18.41
C ASP A 82 -20.72 -8.07 18.31
N ALA A 83 -21.39 -7.57 19.36
CA ALA A 83 -22.01 -6.25 19.36
C ALA A 83 -20.96 -5.17 19.56
N VAL A 84 -20.98 -4.12 18.72
CA VAL A 84 -20.13 -2.94 18.93
C VAL A 84 -20.57 -2.25 20.23
N LEU A 85 -19.68 -2.31 21.21
CA LEU A 85 -19.90 -1.71 22.53
C LEU A 85 -20.02 -0.17 22.42
N PRO A 86 -20.90 0.48 23.20
CA PRO A 86 -21.09 1.93 23.16
C PRO A 86 -19.80 2.73 23.37
N GLU A 87 -18.87 2.19 24.14
CA GLU A 87 -17.59 2.81 24.48
C GLU A 87 -16.68 2.91 23.24
N ILE A 88 -16.71 1.90 22.36
CA ILE A 88 -15.97 1.91 21.09
C ILE A 88 -16.48 3.06 20.20
N ARG A 89 -17.80 3.30 20.18
CA ARG A 89 -18.36 4.43 19.44
C ARG A 89 -17.86 5.77 20.00
N ARG A 90 -17.82 5.91 21.33
CA ARG A 90 -17.33 7.12 21.99
C ARG A 90 -15.86 7.39 21.69
N VAL A 91 -15.03 6.35 21.60
CA VAL A 91 -13.61 6.48 21.21
C VAL A 91 -13.48 7.12 19.83
N VAL A 92 -14.32 6.71 18.88
CA VAL A 92 -14.34 7.30 17.53
C VAL A 92 -14.81 8.76 17.55
N GLU A 93 -15.85 9.06 18.33
CA GLU A 93 -16.43 10.40 18.44
C GLU A 93 -15.50 11.40 19.15
N GLN A 94 -14.81 10.95 20.21
CA GLN A 94 -13.96 11.78 21.06
C GLN A 94 -12.50 11.81 20.62
N GLN A 95 -12.11 10.93 19.70
CA GLN A 95 -10.72 10.77 19.23
C GLN A 95 -9.70 10.59 20.37
N GLY A 96 -10.09 9.86 21.41
CA GLY A 96 -9.28 9.67 22.61
C GLY A 96 -9.77 8.52 23.47
N ALA A 97 -9.01 8.19 24.51
CA ALA A 97 -9.37 7.15 25.46
C ALA A 97 -10.66 7.50 26.20
N VAL A 98 -11.54 6.52 26.34
CA VAL A 98 -12.80 6.60 27.05
C VAL A 98 -12.70 5.77 28.31
N MET A 99 -13.02 6.41 29.43
CA MET A 99 -13.09 5.80 30.74
C MET A 99 -14.55 5.73 31.18
N LEU A 100 -14.97 4.52 31.57
CA LEU A 100 -16.19 4.26 32.30
C LEU A 100 -15.81 3.70 33.66
N ASP A 101 -16.00 4.49 34.70
CA ASP A 101 -15.85 4.00 36.06
C ASP A 101 -17.08 3.18 36.46
N GLY A 102 -16.82 2.10 37.16
CA GLY A 102 -17.88 1.38 37.87
C GLY A 102 -18.35 2.23 39.04
N ASP A 103 -19.64 2.11 39.37
CA ASP A 103 -20.21 2.75 40.56
C ASP A 103 -19.69 2.12 41.88
N GLY A 104 -18.83 1.09 41.78
CA GLY A 104 -18.24 0.38 42.91
C GLY A 104 -19.24 -0.45 43.70
N SER A 105 -20.51 -0.52 43.26
CA SER A 105 -21.59 -1.17 43.99
C SER A 105 -21.63 -2.68 43.73
N GLY A 106 -20.99 -3.16 42.66
CA GLY A 106 -21.08 -4.56 42.24
C GLY A 106 -22.44 -4.95 41.64
N GLU A 107 -23.41 -4.03 41.66
CA GLU A 107 -24.78 -4.24 41.20
C GLU A 107 -25.01 -3.49 39.88
N GLY A 108 -24.37 -3.97 38.81
CA GLY A 108 -24.77 -3.66 37.43
C GLY A 108 -24.09 -2.47 36.74
N GLY A 109 -23.13 -1.80 37.37
CA GLY A 109 -22.37 -0.71 36.74
C GLY A 109 -21.11 -1.20 36.02
N ARG A 110 -21.19 -1.69 34.77
CA ARG A 110 -19.99 -2.09 34.01
C ARG A 110 -18.94 -0.96 34.01
N SER A 111 -17.68 -1.31 34.28
CA SER A 111 -16.54 -0.40 34.13
C SER A 111 -15.71 -0.79 32.91
N ALA A 112 -15.15 0.18 32.19
CA ALA A 112 -14.36 -0.07 30.99
C ALA A 112 -13.33 1.04 30.76
N LEU A 113 -12.18 0.65 30.22
CA LEU A 113 -11.17 1.57 29.73
C LEU A 113 -10.84 1.20 28.29
N VAL A 114 -11.13 2.11 27.36
CA VAL A 114 -11.01 1.85 25.92
C VAL A 114 -10.19 2.95 25.26
N ALA A 115 -9.12 2.58 24.55
CA ALA A 115 -8.24 3.48 23.83
C ALA A 115 -8.37 3.30 22.30
N PRO A 116 -8.27 4.37 21.50
CA PRO A 116 -8.22 4.28 20.05
C PRO A 116 -6.88 3.70 19.59
N ILE A 117 -6.93 2.74 18.68
CA ILE A 117 -5.75 2.32 17.91
C ILE A 117 -5.64 3.30 16.74
N THR A 118 -4.74 4.28 16.87
CA THR A 118 -4.59 5.38 15.90
C THR A 118 -3.28 5.23 15.14
N LEU A 119 -3.35 5.27 13.82
CA LEU A 119 -2.20 5.28 12.93
C LEU A 119 -2.21 6.58 12.11
N ARG A 120 -1.21 7.45 12.32
CA ARG A 120 -1.03 8.71 11.59
C ARG A 120 -2.31 9.57 11.56
N GLY A 121 -2.95 9.72 12.72
CA GLY A 121 -4.18 10.49 12.90
C GLY A 121 -5.47 9.79 12.41
N LYS A 122 -5.38 8.56 11.91
CA LYS A 122 -6.54 7.74 11.53
C LYS A 122 -6.79 6.64 12.57
N ILE A 123 -7.99 6.60 13.14
CA ILE A 123 -8.44 5.49 13.98
C ILE A 123 -8.67 4.26 13.09
N ILE A 124 -7.99 3.17 13.40
CA ILE A 124 -8.04 1.88 12.68
C ILE A 124 -8.63 0.76 13.55
N GLY A 125 -8.88 1.01 14.83
CA GLY A 125 -9.48 0.07 15.76
C GLY A 125 -9.60 0.64 17.17
N ALA A 126 -9.94 -0.22 18.13
CA ALA A 126 -10.01 0.12 19.54
C ALA A 126 -9.43 -1.01 20.39
N LEU A 127 -8.76 -0.65 21.49
CA LEU A 127 -8.27 -1.56 22.52
C LEU A 127 -9.05 -1.29 23.79
N GLY A 128 -9.71 -2.29 24.36
CA GLY A 128 -10.53 -2.11 25.55
C GLY A 128 -10.30 -3.15 26.63
N ILE A 129 -10.33 -2.71 27.88
CA ILE A 129 -10.39 -3.56 29.07
C ILE A 129 -11.74 -3.33 29.73
N HIS A 130 -12.46 -4.42 30.02
CA HIS A 130 -13.81 -4.37 30.56
C HIS A 130 -13.86 -5.14 31.88
N ASP A 131 -14.55 -4.57 32.87
CA ASP A 131 -14.93 -5.25 34.11
C ASP A 131 -16.45 -5.16 34.28
N ASP A 132 -17.12 -6.26 33.94
CA ASP A 132 -18.57 -6.41 34.02
C ASP A 132 -19.10 -6.38 35.45
N ALA A 133 -18.25 -6.66 36.45
CA ALA A 133 -18.65 -6.60 37.85
C ALA A 133 -18.71 -5.15 38.35
N GLY A 134 -18.15 -4.17 37.62
CA GLY A 134 -18.24 -2.76 38.00
C GLY A 134 -17.45 -2.38 39.25
N THR A 135 -16.48 -3.24 39.60
CA THR A 135 -15.71 -3.11 40.84
C THR A 135 -14.46 -2.26 40.65
N ARG A 136 -14.00 -2.12 39.42
CA ARG A 136 -12.78 -1.39 39.08
C ARG A 136 -13.06 0.10 38.86
N GLN A 137 -12.16 0.90 39.43
CA GLN A 137 -11.99 2.33 39.13
C GLN A 137 -10.68 2.50 38.38
N TRP A 138 -10.66 3.37 37.37
CA TRP A 138 -9.50 3.57 36.53
C TRP A 138 -8.72 4.80 36.96
N ALA A 139 -7.39 4.68 37.05
CA ALA A 139 -6.52 5.81 37.35
C ALA A 139 -6.05 6.51 36.06
N ALA A 140 -5.56 7.74 36.18
CA ALA A 140 -4.93 8.45 35.06
C ALA A 140 -3.73 7.67 34.48
N ASP A 141 -2.98 6.96 35.34
CA ASP A 141 -1.85 6.12 34.91
C ASP A 141 -2.31 4.93 34.05
N ASP A 142 -3.51 4.40 34.28
CA ASP A 142 -4.07 3.33 33.45
C ASP A 142 -4.35 3.83 32.03
N VAL A 143 -4.82 5.08 31.88
CA VAL A 143 -5.05 5.73 30.59
C VAL A 143 -3.73 5.89 29.82
N VAL A 144 -2.70 6.42 30.49
CA VAL A 144 -1.36 6.58 29.89
C VAL A 144 -0.80 5.23 29.43
N LEU A 145 -1.00 4.18 30.23
CA LEU A 145 -0.55 2.84 29.87
C LEU A 145 -1.29 2.28 28.65
N ILE A 146 -2.63 2.32 28.65
CA ILE A 146 -3.40 1.75 27.54
C ILE A 146 -3.17 2.51 26.23
N ASP A 147 -3.00 3.83 26.28
CA ASP A 147 -2.67 4.64 25.10
C ASP A 147 -1.30 4.24 24.53
N ALA A 148 -0.28 4.11 25.39
CA ALA A 148 1.05 3.68 24.96
C ALA A 148 1.04 2.26 24.37
N VAL A 149 0.18 1.38 24.86
CA VAL A 149 -0.02 0.04 24.28
C VAL A 149 -0.75 0.13 22.94
N ALA A 150 -1.82 0.93 22.84
CA ALA A 150 -2.59 1.13 21.62
C ALA A 150 -1.73 1.71 20.48
N GLU A 151 -0.84 2.66 20.79
CA GLU A 151 0.13 3.21 19.82
C GLU A 151 1.09 2.14 19.27
N ARG A 152 1.64 1.30 20.15
CA ARG A 152 2.53 0.19 19.74
C ARG A 152 1.79 -0.86 18.93
N LEU A 153 0.55 -1.17 19.32
CA LEU A 153 -0.31 -2.09 18.57
C LEU A 153 -0.64 -1.54 17.19
N ALA A 154 -0.93 -0.24 17.05
CA ALA A 154 -1.22 0.36 15.74
C ALA A 154 -0.09 0.09 14.74
N LEU A 155 1.16 0.27 15.16
CA LEU A 155 2.34 0.00 14.34
C LEU A 155 2.52 -1.50 14.05
N ALA A 156 2.36 -2.35 15.06
CA ALA A 156 2.53 -3.80 14.91
C ALA A 156 1.50 -4.40 13.94
N VAL A 157 0.22 -4.03 14.09
CA VAL A 157 -0.85 -4.55 13.24
C VAL A 157 -0.72 -3.98 11.82
N ASP A 158 -0.28 -2.73 11.63
CA ASP A 158 -0.01 -2.19 10.27
C ASP A 158 1.15 -2.94 9.58
N ASN A 159 2.21 -3.26 10.33
CA ASN A 159 3.32 -4.07 9.78
C ASN A 159 2.84 -5.47 9.36
N LEU A 160 1.98 -6.11 10.17
CA LEU A 160 1.41 -7.41 9.81
C LEU A 160 0.50 -7.32 8.57
N ARG A 161 -0.33 -6.27 8.49
CA ARG A 161 -1.16 -5.98 7.32
C ARG A 161 -0.32 -5.82 6.06
N LEU A 162 0.74 -5.01 6.12
CA LEU A 162 1.66 -4.78 5.00
C LEU A 162 2.42 -6.05 4.59
N LEU A 163 2.81 -6.88 5.57
CA LEU A 163 3.46 -8.16 5.32
C LEU A 163 2.52 -9.11 4.58
N ASP A 164 1.29 -9.27 5.05
CA ASP A 164 0.27 -10.12 4.40
C ASP A 164 -0.04 -9.62 2.98
N GLU A 165 -0.21 -8.31 2.80
CA GLU A 165 -0.41 -7.71 1.48
C GLU A 165 0.76 -8.02 0.52
N THR A 166 2.00 -7.92 1.02
CA THR A 166 3.20 -8.25 0.25
C THR A 166 3.24 -9.74 -0.11
N GLN A 167 2.90 -10.62 0.82
CA GLN A 167 2.86 -12.08 0.58
C GLN A 167 1.80 -12.46 -0.45
N ARG A 168 0.60 -11.86 -0.36
CA ARG A 168 -0.48 -12.07 -1.34
C ARG A 168 -0.06 -11.64 -2.74
N ARG A 169 0.55 -10.46 -2.88
CA ARG A 169 1.09 -9.97 -4.17
C ARG A 169 2.13 -10.94 -4.75
N ALA A 170 3.09 -11.38 -3.94
CA ALA A 170 4.11 -12.33 -4.37
C ALA A 170 3.50 -13.69 -4.80
N ALA A 171 2.46 -14.16 -4.12
CA ALA A 171 1.75 -15.38 -4.50
C ALA A 171 1.04 -15.22 -5.86
N THR A 172 0.37 -14.08 -6.10
CA THR A 172 -0.27 -13.79 -7.38
C THR A 172 0.73 -13.70 -8.53
N GLU A 173 1.88 -13.05 -8.32
CA GLU A 173 2.95 -12.97 -9.32
C GLU A 173 3.50 -14.35 -9.69
N ARG A 174 3.74 -15.22 -8.68
CA ARG A 174 4.19 -16.60 -8.92
C ARG A 174 3.18 -17.39 -9.75
N LEU A 175 1.90 -17.32 -9.40
CA LEU A 175 0.84 -17.99 -10.15
C LEU A 175 0.77 -17.49 -11.60
N THR A 176 0.89 -16.17 -11.81
CA THR A 176 0.88 -15.57 -13.14
C THR A 176 2.07 -16.06 -13.99
N ALA A 177 3.25 -16.11 -13.40
CA ALA A 177 4.45 -16.64 -14.06
C ALA A 177 4.30 -18.13 -14.40
N GLU A 178 3.76 -18.93 -13.48
CA GLU A 178 3.52 -20.36 -13.66
C GLU A 178 2.51 -20.65 -14.78
N VAL A 179 1.40 -19.90 -14.82
CA VAL A 179 0.40 -19.98 -15.90
C VAL A 179 1.03 -19.59 -17.24
N THR A 180 1.80 -18.50 -17.28
CA THR A 180 2.48 -18.06 -18.51
C THR A 180 3.48 -19.10 -19.02
N ALA A 181 4.23 -19.73 -18.13
CA ALA A 181 5.17 -20.79 -18.48
C ALA A 181 4.46 -22.02 -19.08
N ARG A 182 3.37 -22.49 -18.47
CA ARG A 182 2.57 -23.61 -19.02
C ARG A 182 1.96 -23.30 -20.38
N VAL A 183 1.48 -22.07 -20.57
CA VAL A 183 0.94 -21.62 -21.86
C VAL A 183 2.02 -21.67 -22.95
N ARG A 184 3.25 -21.22 -22.64
CA ARG A 184 4.38 -21.32 -23.56
C ARG A 184 4.78 -22.76 -23.89
N GLU A 185 4.75 -23.65 -22.89
CA GLU A 185 5.06 -25.07 -23.08
C GLU A 185 4.02 -25.76 -23.99
N THR A 186 2.73 -25.42 -23.83
CA THR A 186 1.64 -25.99 -24.65
C THR A 186 1.65 -25.43 -26.09
N LEU A 187 2.08 -24.18 -26.26
CA LEU A 187 2.18 -23.50 -27.56
C LEU A 187 3.60 -23.57 -28.15
N ASP A 188 4.40 -24.56 -27.77
CA ASP A 188 5.74 -24.72 -28.35
C ASP A 188 5.63 -25.04 -29.85
N VAL A 189 5.85 -23.99 -30.65
CA VAL A 189 5.81 -24.04 -32.11
C VAL A 189 6.77 -25.09 -32.63
N GLU A 190 7.91 -25.31 -31.97
CA GLU A 190 8.87 -26.34 -32.37
C GLU A 190 8.26 -27.74 -32.21
N THR A 191 7.68 -28.06 -31.05
CA THR A 191 6.99 -29.34 -30.82
C THR A 191 5.84 -29.53 -31.80
N VAL A 192 5.01 -28.51 -32.05
CA VAL A 192 3.88 -28.59 -33.00
C VAL A 192 4.38 -28.84 -34.43
N LEU A 193 5.41 -28.11 -34.87
CA LEU A 193 6.00 -28.29 -36.20
C LEU A 193 6.64 -29.67 -36.35
N LYS A 194 7.36 -30.14 -35.33
CA LYS A 194 8.00 -31.45 -35.32
C LYS A 194 6.97 -32.57 -35.39
N THR A 195 5.93 -32.53 -34.56
CA THR A 195 4.84 -33.52 -34.60
C THR A 195 4.15 -33.53 -35.96
N ALA A 196 3.87 -32.36 -36.55
CA ALA A 196 3.27 -32.29 -37.88
C ALA A 196 4.18 -32.89 -38.97
N VAL A 197 5.49 -32.62 -38.93
CA VAL A 197 6.46 -33.23 -39.87
C VAL A 197 6.47 -34.76 -39.72
N ASP A 198 6.52 -35.27 -38.48
CA ASP A 198 6.58 -36.70 -38.19
C ASP A 198 5.31 -37.43 -38.67
N GLU A 199 4.11 -36.86 -38.42
CA GLU A 199 2.85 -37.44 -38.89
C GLU A 199 2.73 -37.46 -40.42
N ILE A 200 3.12 -36.37 -41.09
CA ILE A 200 3.11 -36.28 -42.56
C ILE A 200 4.09 -37.29 -43.17
N TYR A 201 5.27 -37.46 -42.57
CA TYR A 201 6.25 -38.45 -43.02
C TYR A 201 5.72 -39.88 -42.91
N GLN A 202 5.10 -40.23 -41.77
CA GLN A 202 4.54 -41.57 -41.51
C GLN A 202 3.36 -41.91 -42.42
N ALA A 203 2.44 -40.97 -42.64
CA ALA A 203 1.28 -41.20 -43.52
C ALA A 203 1.67 -41.20 -45.01
N LEU A 204 2.61 -40.31 -45.36
CA LEU A 204 3.15 -40.02 -46.69
C LEU A 204 4.05 -41.10 -47.29
N GLY A 205 4.93 -41.67 -46.45
CA GLY A 205 6.08 -42.46 -46.92
C GLY A 205 7.04 -41.66 -47.81
N LEU A 206 7.12 -40.33 -47.60
CA LEU A 206 7.90 -39.41 -48.44
C LEU A 206 9.39 -39.44 -48.05
N GLU A 207 10.29 -39.20 -49.01
CA GLU A 207 11.74 -39.15 -48.73
C GLU A 207 12.16 -37.90 -47.92
N LYS A 208 11.46 -36.77 -48.08
CA LYS A 208 11.78 -35.49 -47.40
C LYS A 208 10.51 -34.68 -47.12
N VAL A 209 10.37 -34.18 -45.89
CA VAL A 209 9.31 -33.26 -45.46
C VAL A 209 9.94 -32.12 -44.68
N ALA A 210 9.55 -30.88 -44.97
CA ALA A 210 9.99 -29.69 -44.23
C ALA A 210 8.82 -28.71 -44.12
N ILE A 211 8.62 -28.13 -42.94
CA ILE A 211 7.70 -27.02 -42.73
C ILE A 211 8.54 -25.75 -42.56
N ARG A 212 8.20 -24.70 -43.30
CA ARG A 212 8.79 -23.37 -43.16
C ARG A 212 7.69 -22.36 -42.85
N LEU A 213 7.86 -21.63 -41.76
CA LEU A 213 7.00 -20.49 -41.43
C LEU A 213 7.54 -19.26 -42.16
N ALA A 214 6.75 -18.67 -43.05
CA ALA A 214 7.09 -17.41 -43.69
C ALA A 214 6.35 -16.27 -42.98
N THR A 215 7.08 -15.25 -42.55
CA THR A 215 6.49 -13.93 -42.24
C THR A 215 6.17 -13.26 -43.56
N GLY A 216 4.91 -12.84 -43.75
CA GLY A 216 4.39 -12.39 -45.04
C GLY A 216 5.08 -11.15 -45.62
N GLU A 217 6.22 -11.36 -46.26
CA GLU A 217 6.74 -10.59 -47.39
C GLU A 217 7.23 -11.63 -48.40
N ALA A 218 6.29 -12.09 -49.23
CA ALA A 218 6.58 -12.91 -50.38
C ALA A 218 7.13 -11.97 -51.46
N ASP A 219 8.44 -11.74 -51.48
CA ASP A 219 9.23 -11.37 -52.67
C ASP A 219 10.71 -11.09 -52.29
N GLU A 220 11.41 -12.06 -51.71
CA GLU A 220 12.87 -12.12 -51.86
C GLU A 220 13.29 -13.53 -52.28
N GLU A 221 13.98 -13.61 -53.42
CA GLU A 221 14.66 -14.81 -53.91
C GLU A 221 15.58 -15.40 -52.82
N PRO A 222 15.76 -16.74 -52.79
CA PRO A 222 16.30 -17.42 -51.64
C PRO A 222 17.76 -17.03 -51.40
N VAL A 223 18.04 -16.41 -50.25
CA VAL A 223 19.39 -16.40 -49.68
C VAL A 223 19.72 -17.85 -49.32
N SER A 224 20.50 -18.49 -50.20
CA SER A 224 21.30 -19.68 -49.93
C SER A 224 22.35 -19.33 -48.87
N GLN A 225 21.91 -19.15 -47.63
CA GLN A 225 22.79 -19.33 -46.49
C GLN A 225 22.68 -20.78 -46.06
N ASP A 226 23.82 -21.45 -46.11
CA ASP A 226 24.10 -22.77 -45.59
C ASP A 226 23.40 -22.98 -44.25
N LEU A 227 22.19 -23.53 -44.31
CA LEU A 227 21.63 -24.23 -43.17
C LEU A 227 22.43 -25.51 -43.11
N ALA A 228 23.40 -25.52 -42.18
CA ALA A 228 24.06 -26.73 -41.73
C ALA A 228 23.02 -27.84 -41.69
N THR A 229 23.17 -28.79 -42.61
CA THR A 229 22.43 -30.05 -42.62
C THR A 229 22.72 -30.69 -41.27
N VAL A 230 21.83 -30.49 -40.31
CA VAL A 230 21.80 -31.30 -39.10
C VAL A 230 21.31 -32.65 -39.57
N ASP A 231 22.26 -33.49 -39.96
CA ASP A 231 22.06 -34.91 -40.19
C ASP A 231 21.61 -35.52 -38.86
N TRP A 232 20.32 -35.89 -38.79
CA TRP A 232 19.69 -36.43 -37.59
C TRP A 232 19.96 -37.93 -37.41
N ARG A 233 20.79 -38.54 -38.25
CA ARG A 233 21.35 -39.88 -38.02
C ARG A 233 22.81 -39.69 -37.67
N GLY A 234 23.19 -39.95 -36.41
CA GLY A 234 24.56 -39.78 -35.90
C GLY A 234 25.63 -40.64 -36.57
N GLN A 235 25.87 -40.46 -37.88
CA GLN A 235 26.92 -41.07 -38.66
C GLN A 235 27.54 -40.00 -39.56
N THR A 236 28.84 -39.79 -39.39
CA THR A 236 29.67 -38.91 -40.22
C THR A 236 29.55 -39.33 -41.69
N PRO A 237 29.39 -38.39 -42.64
CA PRO A 237 29.44 -38.74 -44.06
C PRO A 237 30.86 -39.21 -44.42
N PRO A 238 31.02 -40.17 -45.37
CA PRO A 238 32.34 -40.64 -45.76
C PRO A 238 33.10 -39.52 -46.49
N GLU A 239 34.36 -39.33 -46.13
CA GLU A 239 35.29 -38.46 -46.88
C GLU A 239 35.39 -38.94 -48.34
N GLU A 240 35.09 -38.06 -49.28
CA GLU A 240 35.35 -38.29 -50.70
C GLU A 240 36.86 -38.34 -50.94
N VAL A 241 37.32 -39.51 -51.40
CA VAL A 241 38.67 -39.73 -51.93
C VAL A 241 38.72 -39.19 -53.35
N VAL A 242 39.66 -38.27 -53.60
CA VAL A 242 40.11 -37.85 -54.96
C VAL A 242 40.97 -38.93 -55.58
#